data_AF-A0A1Y3RQW5-F1
#
_entry.id   AF-A0A1Y3RQW5-F1
#
_cell.length_a   1.000
_cell.length_b   1.000
_cell.length_c   1.000
_cell.angle_alpha   90.00
_cell.angle_beta   90.00
_cell.angle_gamma   90.00
#
_symmetry.space_group_name_H-M   'P 1'
#
loop_
_entity.id
_entity.type
_entity.pdbx_description
1 polymer ?
#
loop_
_entity_poly.entity_id
_entity_poly.type
_entity_poly.pdbx_seq_one_letter_code
_entity_poly.pdbx_strand_id
1 'polypeptide(L)'
;MWLAQQQRRRRKDGGSQVGTVTLGGDPAGVCLDGERRDLPVFAPGGYVWRPARGDQVLVLKTGADGEAPCVAGARCAEEYGVAEGEVLLYSGGTSIRLGMDGTVSVTGKLLVDGKEVMTRE
;
A
#
# COMPACT_ATOMS: atom_id res chain seq x y z
N MET A 1 40.18 13.90 18.76
CA MET A 1 38.83 14.37 18.36
C MET A 1 38.68 14.27 16.83
N TRP A 2 38.79 13.06 16.26
CA TRP A 2 38.81 12.82 14.79
C TRP A 2 37.79 11.75 14.38
N LEU A 3 37.52 10.77 15.25
CA LEU A 3 36.53 9.71 15.05
C LEU A 3 35.06 10.19 15.14
N ALA A 4 34.77 11.25 15.89
CA ALA A 4 33.41 11.78 16.03
C ALA A 4 32.92 12.54 14.78
N GLN A 5 33.83 13.05 13.94
CA GLN A 5 33.47 13.77 12.72
C GLN A 5 33.16 12.84 11.54
N GLN A 6 33.70 11.62 11.51
CA GLN A 6 33.40 10.65 10.46
C GLN A 6 31.98 10.07 10.56
N GLN A 7 31.37 10.03 11.74
CA GLN A 7 29.97 9.62 11.90
C GLN A 7 28.96 10.61 11.28
N ARG A 8 29.35 11.86 11.04
CA ARG A 8 28.50 12.87 10.38
C ARG A 8 28.38 12.73 8.87
N ARG A 9 29.12 11.79 8.26
CA ARG A 9 28.88 11.35 6.88
C ARG A 9 27.91 10.17 6.80
N ARG A 10 26.90 10.10 7.69
CA ARG A 10 25.69 9.33 7.39
C ARG A 10 25.17 9.84 6.05
N ARG A 11 25.14 8.97 5.04
CA ARG A 11 24.44 9.24 3.78
C ARG A 11 23.10 9.85 4.15
N LYS A 12 22.75 11.00 3.56
CA LYS A 12 21.37 11.46 3.62
C LYS A 12 20.53 10.31 3.08
N ASP A 13 19.70 9.71 3.91
CA ASP A 13 18.73 8.72 3.47
C ASP A 13 17.94 9.34 2.32
N GLY A 14 17.86 8.64 1.18
CA GLY A 14 17.06 9.10 0.05
C GLY A 14 15.60 9.27 0.48
N GLY A 15 14.87 10.18 -0.17
CA GLY A 15 13.45 10.44 0.12
C GLY A 15 12.50 9.26 -0.13
N SER A 16 13.02 8.11 -0.58
CA SER A 16 12.30 6.85 -0.69
C SER A 16 13.26 5.66 -0.65
N GLN A 17 12.73 4.49 -0.35
CA GLN A 17 13.47 3.23 -0.34
C GLN A 17 12.53 2.06 -0.61
N VAL A 18 12.97 1.07 -1.39
CA VAL A 18 12.26 -0.20 -1.53
C VAL A 18 12.63 -1.11 -0.37
N GLY A 19 11.64 -1.74 0.24
CA GLY A 19 11.83 -2.70 1.32
C GLY A 19 10.93 -3.91 1.21
N THR A 20 11.28 -4.93 1.98
CA THR A 20 10.50 -6.18 2.07
C THR A 20 9.52 -6.08 3.22
N VAL A 21 8.24 -6.38 2.97
CA VAL A 21 7.20 -6.41 4.01
C VAL A 21 7.49 -7.56 4.98
N THR A 22 7.62 -7.22 6.26
CA THR A 22 7.82 -8.18 7.36
C THR A 22 6.51 -8.50 8.08
N LEU A 23 5.57 -7.55 8.12
CA LEU A 23 4.22 -7.69 8.65
C LEU A 23 3.25 -7.09 7.63
N GLY A 24 2.35 -7.91 7.07
CA GLY A 24 1.38 -7.44 6.10
C GLY A 24 0.24 -6.63 6.73
N GLY A 25 -0.66 -6.14 5.89
CA GLY A 25 -1.79 -5.32 6.32
C GLY A 25 -1.58 -3.81 6.16
N ASP A 26 -2.38 -3.05 6.90
CA ASP A 26 -2.25 -1.61 7.09
C ASP A 26 -2.75 -1.33 8.51
N PRO A 27 -1.86 -0.91 9.41
CA PRO A 27 -0.48 -0.53 9.12
C PRO A 27 0.44 -1.74 8.83
N ALA A 28 1.44 -1.53 7.98
CA ALA A 28 2.41 -2.55 7.58
C ALA A 28 3.74 -2.45 8.36
N GLY A 29 4.50 -3.54 8.37
CA GLY A 29 5.91 -3.57 8.77
C GLY A 29 6.81 -3.83 7.57
N VAL A 30 7.90 -3.07 7.43
CA VAL A 30 8.81 -3.17 6.27
C VAL A 30 10.26 -3.13 6.75
N CYS A 31 11.07 -4.06 6.25
CA CYS A 31 12.52 -4.06 6.43
C CYS A 31 13.18 -3.19 5.35
N LEU A 32 13.81 -2.10 5.80
CA LEU A 32 14.61 -1.17 4.99
C LEU A 32 16.09 -1.30 5.39
N ASP A 33 16.74 -0.21 5.81
CA ASP A 33 18.05 -0.25 6.52
C ASP A 33 17.91 -0.70 7.99
N GLY A 34 16.68 -1.01 8.39
CA GLY A 34 16.23 -1.57 9.65
C GLY A 34 14.72 -1.74 9.60
N GLU A 35 14.15 -2.53 10.50
CA GLU A 35 12.70 -2.71 10.53
C GLU A 35 11.99 -1.38 10.88
N ARG A 36 10.94 -1.08 10.15
CA ARG A 36 9.96 -0.04 10.46
C ARG A 36 8.61 -0.72 10.61
N ARG A 37 7.89 -0.38 11.67
CA ARG A 37 6.56 -0.90 11.97
C ARG A 37 5.57 0.26 11.97
N ASP A 38 4.29 -0.09 11.94
CA ASP A 38 3.20 0.87 11.99
C ASP A 38 3.20 1.84 10.78
N LEU A 39 3.59 1.35 9.60
CA LEU A 39 3.64 2.16 8.39
C LEU A 39 2.25 2.22 7.73
N PRO A 40 1.63 3.40 7.61
CA PRO A 40 0.36 3.54 6.91
C PRO A 40 0.52 3.24 5.42
N VAL A 41 -0.45 2.55 4.84
CA VAL A 41 -0.46 2.20 3.41
C VAL A 41 -1.29 3.20 2.61
N PHE A 42 -0.67 3.75 1.57
CA PHE A 42 -1.31 4.66 0.62
C PHE A 42 -1.38 4.01 -0.76
N ALA A 43 -2.50 4.20 -1.44
CA ALA A 43 -2.76 3.65 -2.78
C ALA A 43 -3.49 4.70 -3.64
N PRO A 44 -3.58 4.55 -4.97
CA PRO A 44 -4.40 5.45 -5.79
C PRO A 44 -5.83 5.60 -5.25
N GLY A 45 -6.46 6.75 -5.44
CA GLY A 45 -7.85 6.94 -4.99
C GLY A 45 -8.79 5.90 -5.62
N GLY A 46 -9.67 5.29 -4.81
CA GLY A 46 -10.49 4.16 -5.24
C GLY A 46 -9.77 2.80 -5.20
N TYR A 47 -8.57 2.73 -4.64
CA TYR A 47 -7.81 1.50 -4.44
C TYR A 47 -7.60 1.27 -2.94
N VAL A 48 -7.88 0.06 -2.47
CA VAL A 48 -7.47 -0.41 -1.14
C VAL A 48 -6.58 -1.62 -1.34
N TRP A 49 -5.41 -1.59 -0.73
CA TRP A 49 -4.48 -2.71 -0.76
C TRP A 49 -3.81 -2.88 0.59
N ARG A 50 -3.68 -4.14 0.97
CA ARG A 50 -2.96 -4.57 2.15
C ARG A 50 -1.78 -5.43 1.69
N PRO A 51 -0.53 -4.92 1.70
CA PRO A 51 0.63 -5.72 1.31
C PRO A 51 0.71 -7.02 2.11
N ALA A 52 1.14 -8.09 1.45
CA ALA A 52 1.44 -9.37 2.09
C ALA A 52 2.89 -9.42 2.56
N ARG A 53 3.15 -10.23 3.58
CA ARG A 53 4.53 -10.54 3.99
C ARG A 53 5.34 -11.06 2.80
N GLY A 54 6.50 -10.45 2.57
CA GLY A 54 7.40 -10.75 1.46
C GLY A 54 7.27 -9.82 0.27
N ASP A 55 6.19 -9.04 0.16
CA ASP A 55 6.02 -8.05 -0.90
C ASP A 55 7.15 -7.02 -0.89
N GLN A 56 7.56 -6.57 -2.07
CA GLN A 56 8.45 -5.43 -2.23
C GLN A 56 7.62 -4.16 -2.34
N VAL A 57 7.83 -3.22 -1.43
CA VAL A 57 7.07 -1.96 -1.38
C VAL A 57 8.00 -0.76 -1.42
N LEU A 58 7.58 0.30 -2.11
CA LEU A 58 8.26 1.58 -2.09
C LEU A 58 7.77 2.38 -0.88
N VAL A 59 8.65 2.61 0.09
CA VAL A 59 8.38 3.47 1.24
C VAL A 59 8.88 4.88 0.92
N LEU A 60 7.97 5.85 0.92
CA LEU A 60 8.31 7.27 0.78
C LEU A 60 8.60 7.87 2.16
N LYS A 61 9.75 8.55 2.27
CA LYS A 61 10.18 9.30 3.46
C LYS A 61 9.89 10.79 3.19
N THR A 62 8.66 11.26 3.44
CA THR A 62 8.09 12.44 2.76
C THR A 62 8.32 13.81 3.40
N GLY A 63 9.43 14.55 3.13
CA GLY A 63 9.61 16.04 3.27
C GLY A 63 10.72 16.75 4.10
N ALA A 64 10.47 17.72 5.00
CA ALA A 64 11.53 18.67 5.47
C ALA A 64 12.78 17.99 6.09
N ASP A 65 12.56 16.98 6.94
CA ASP A 65 13.48 15.87 7.26
C ASP A 65 13.05 14.54 6.61
N GLY A 66 12.05 14.60 5.75
CA GLY A 66 11.07 13.54 5.53
C GLY A 66 9.63 13.91 5.92
N GLU A 67 9.25 15.21 6.08
CA GLU A 67 7.88 15.72 6.39
C GLU A 67 7.32 16.94 5.56
N ALA A 68 6.74 16.81 4.37
CA ALA A 68 6.43 17.92 3.44
C ALA A 68 5.48 17.39 2.37
N PRO A 69 4.49 18.18 1.96
CA PRO A 69 3.37 17.66 1.21
C PRO A 69 3.78 17.31 -0.22
N CYS A 70 3.78 16.02 -0.52
CA CYS A 70 3.57 15.51 -1.87
C CYS A 70 2.35 14.58 -1.84
N VAL A 71 1.50 14.67 -2.86
CA VAL A 71 0.40 13.71 -3.01
C VAL A 71 1.00 12.41 -3.51
N ALA A 72 1.02 11.38 -2.66
CA ALA A 72 1.32 10.02 -3.07
C ALA A 72 0.20 9.10 -2.59
N GLY A 73 -0.82 8.96 -3.44
CA GLY A 73 -2.02 8.18 -3.15
C GLY A 73 -2.97 8.81 -2.12
N ALA A 74 -4.07 8.11 -1.87
CA ALA A 74 -4.98 8.31 -0.76
C ALA A 74 -4.70 7.25 0.30
N ARG A 75 -5.01 7.57 1.56
CA ARG A 75 -4.92 6.58 2.65
C ARG A 75 -5.92 5.47 2.38
N CYS A 76 -5.50 4.21 2.53
CA CYS A 76 -6.39 3.08 2.35
C CYS A 76 -7.56 3.12 3.36
N ALA A 77 -8.78 3.01 2.87
CA ALA A 77 -9.97 3.04 3.71
C ALA A 77 -10.10 1.73 4.52
N GLU A 78 -10.33 1.85 5.83
CA GLU A 78 -10.46 0.72 6.74
C GLU A 78 -11.82 0.01 6.64
N GLU A 79 -12.84 0.71 6.15
CA GLU A 79 -14.25 0.28 6.12
C GLU A 79 -14.54 -0.95 5.25
N TYR A 80 -13.65 -1.30 4.31
CA TYR A 80 -13.89 -2.38 3.35
C TYR A 80 -13.42 -3.76 3.80
N GLY A 81 -12.76 -3.88 4.96
CA GLY A 81 -12.35 -5.16 5.53
C GLY A 81 -11.47 -6.00 4.58
N VAL A 82 -10.58 -5.34 3.83
CA VAL A 82 -9.61 -5.99 2.92
C VAL A 82 -8.54 -6.67 3.77
N ALA A 83 -8.32 -7.96 3.53
CA ALA A 83 -7.34 -8.76 4.26
C ALA A 83 -5.93 -8.60 3.67
N GLU A 84 -4.92 -9.07 4.40
CA GLU A 84 -3.54 -9.14 3.91
C GLU A 84 -3.46 -9.85 2.55
N GLY A 85 -2.75 -9.24 1.60
CA GLY A 85 -2.57 -9.73 0.22
C GLY A 85 -3.73 -9.42 -0.72
N GLU A 86 -4.86 -8.92 -0.20
CA GLU A 86 -6.01 -8.62 -1.04
C GLU A 86 -5.98 -7.20 -1.62
N VAL A 87 -6.76 -7.04 -2.69
CA VAL A 87 -6.93 -5.78 -3.41
C VAL A 87 -8.41 -5.50 -3.60
N LEU A 88 -8.80 -4.24 -3.43
CA LEU A 88 -10.12 -3.73 -3.77
C LEU A 88 -10.00 -2.50 -4.66
N LEU A 89 -10.72 -2.52 -5.77
CA LEU A 89 -11.08 -1.35 -6.55
C LEU A 89 -12.49 -0.92 -6.16
N TYR A 90 -12.72 0.37 -5.93
CA TYR A 90 -14.04 0.88 -5.60
C TYR A 90 -14.27 2.28 -6.15
N SER A 91 -15.52 2.56 -6.50
CA SER A 91 -16.00 3.88 -6.87
C SER A 91 -17.51 3.95 -6.64
N GLY A 92 -17.94 4.84 -5.76
CA GLY A 92 -19.35 4.94 -5.37
C GLY A 92 -19.91 3.59 -4.91
N GLY A 93 -20.96 3.10 -5.57
CA GLY A 93 -21.60 1.81 -5.27
C GLY A 93 -21.04 0.61 -6.03
N THR A 94 -19.89 0.75 -6.70
CA THR A 94 -19.27 -0.34 -7.48
C THR A 94 -17.93 -0.75 -6.89
N SER A 95 -17.63 -2.05 -6.91
CA SER A 95 -16.33 -2.55 -6.49
C SER A 95 -15.91 -3.86 -7.16
N ILE A 96 -14.60 -4.09 -7.19
CA ILE A 96 -13.98 -5.36 -7.61
C ILE A 96 -12.96 -5.73 -6.53
N ARG A 97 -13.17 -6.86 -5.84
CA ARG A 97 -12.25 -7.41 -4.84
C ARG A 97 -11.55 -8.64 -5.41
N LEU A 98 -10.24 -8.67 -5.27
CA LEU A 98 -9.40 -9.84 -5.53
C LEU A 98 -9.04 -10.46 -4.19
N GLY A 99 -9.66 -11.61 -3.90
CA GLY A 99 -9.41 -12.40 -2.71
C GLY A 99 -8.18 -13.30 -2.86
N MET A 100 -7.49 -13.54 -1.75
CA MET A 100 -6.34 -14.46 -1.70
C MET A 100 -6.74 -15.93 -1.85
N ASP A 101 -8.03 -16.24 -1.72
CA ASP A 101 -8.64 -17.54 -1.99
C ASP A 101 -8.85 -17.82 -3.49
N GLY A 102 -8.50 -16.85 -4.36
CA GLY A 102 -8.71 -16.92 -5.80
C GLY A 102 -10.08 -16.40 -6.24
N THR A 103 -10.91 -15.90 -5.32
CA THR A 103 -12.22 -15.33 -5.65
C THR A 103 -12.08 -13.91 -6.19
N VAL A 104 -12.76 -13.64 -7.31
CA VAL A 104 -13.02 -12.26 -7.76
C VAL A 104 -14.46 -11.92 -7.46
N SER A 105 -14.68 -10.99 -6.52
CA SER A 105 -16.01 -10.51 -6.17
C SER A 105 -16.27 -9.17 -6.83
N VAL A 106 -17.40 -9.04 -7.53
CA VAL A 106 -17.80 -7.82 -8.22
C VAL A 106 -19.12 -7.35 -7.63
N THR A 107 -19.17 -6.09 -7.19
CA THR A 107 -20.40 -5.43 -6.74
C THR A 107 -20.80 -4.35 -7.74
N GLY A 108 -22.07 -4.36 -8.14
CA GLY A 108 -22.64 -3.44 -9.12
C GLY A 108 -22.82 -4.08 -10.50
N LYS A 109 -22.92 -3.25 -11.53
CA LYS A 109 -23.11 -3.72 -12.91
C LYS A 109 -21.77 -4.07 -13.54
N LEU A 110 -21.63 -5.31 -14.02
CA LEU A 110 -20.48 -5.78 -14.77
C LEU A 110 -20.81 -5.82 -16.27
N LEU A 111 -20.06 -5.08 -17.07
CA LEU A 111 -20.12 -5.16 -18.52
C LEU A 111 -18.83 -5.79 -19.05
N VAL A 112 -18.97 -6.78 -19.92
CA VAL A 112 -17.85 -7.36 -20.68
C VAL A 112 -18.10 -7.05 -22.15
N ASP A 113 -17.17 -6.34 -22.78
CA ASP A 113 -17.30 -5.83 -24.15
C ASP A 113 -18.63 -5.06 -24.39
N GLY A 114 -19.04 -4.27 -23.39
CA GLY A 114 -20.27 -3.47 -23.43
C GLY A 114 -21.56 -4.27 -23.23
N LYS A 115 -21.50 -5.58 -22.96
CA LYS A 115 -22.66 -6.43 -22.65
C LYS A 115 -22.73 -6.73 -21.17
N GLU A 116 -23.88 -6.49 -20.58
CA GLU A 116 -24.11 -6.78 -19.16
C GLU A 116 -24.04 -8.29 -18.90
N VAL A 117 -23.23 -8.68 -17.92
CA VAL A 117 -23.10 -10.06 -17.46
C VAL A 117 -24.10 -10.27 -16.33
N MET A 118 -25.14 -11.04 -16.61
CA MET A 118 -26.13 -11.44 -15.60
C MET A 118 -25.63 -12.71 -14.90
N THR A 119 -25.31 -12.62 -13.61
CA THR A 119 -25.18 -13.81 -12.77
C THR A 119 -26.56 -14.38 -12.50
N ARG A 120 -26.76 -15.67 -12.78
CA ARG A 120 -27.97 -16.38 -12.35
C ARG A 120 -27.93 -16.52 -10.83
N GLU A 121 -29.07 -16.27 -10.18
CA GLU A 121 -29.28 -16.62 -8.76
C GLU A 121 -29.13 -18.12 -8.51
#